data_AF-A0A087MJC3-F1
#
_entry.id   AF-A0A087MJC3-F1
#
_cell.length_a   1.000
_cell.length_b   1.000
_cell.length_c   1.000
_cell.angle_alpha   90.00
_cell.angle_beta   90.00
_cell.angle_gamma   90.00
#
_symmetry.space_group_name_H-M   'P 1'
#
loop_
_entity.id
_entity.type
_entity.pdbx_description
1 polymer ?
#
loop_
_entity_poly.entity_id
_entity_poly.type
_entity_poly.pdbx_seq_one_letter_code
_entity_poly.pdbx_strand_id
1 'polypeptide(L)'
;MKRLMPFTLVTALLLALSPAPRAATPAADEAIFVEGTRYDAVFNSALQHWRLLPTEGPDLRLRVANSCHRGSPVPPGLWLLTLDDGGQPTLVAPSATALPAGHPGHVRLLACDQQAQDDLPALAVPAPVLDWLTTHSGSVYVPR
;
A
#
# COMPACT_ATOMS: atom_id res chain seq x y z
N MET A 1 -35.47 -77.11 5.51
CA MET A 1 -34.99 -77.00 4.13
C MET A 1 -35.56 -75.75 3.48
N LYS A 2 -34.76 -74.69 3.31
CA LYS A 2 -34.91 -73.68 2.24
C LYS A 2 -33.62 -72.86 2.19
N ARG A 3 -32.88 -73.04 1.09
CA ARG A 3 -31.69 -72.26 0.73
C ARG A 3 -32.12 -70.95 0.08
N LEU A 4 -31.19 -69.98 0.03
CA LEU A 4 -30.99 -68.84 -0.90
C LEU A 4 -30.56 -67.62 -0.05
N MET A 5 -29.56 -66.80 -0.35
CA MET A 5 -28.50 -66.70 -1.37
C MET A 5 -27.67 -65.45 -0.93
N PRO A 6 -26.35 -65.35 -1.22
CA PRO A 6 -25.48 -64.34 -0.61
C PRO A 6 -25.58 -62.99 -1.34
N PHE A 7 -25.56 -61.89 -0.59
CA PHE A 7 -25.54 -60.54 -1.13
C PHE A 7 -24.08 -60.04 -1.14
N THR A 8 -23.38 -60.30 -2.24
CA THR A 8 -22.09 -59.68 -2.57
C THR A 8 -22.36 -58.30 -3.16
N LEU A 9 -21.86 -57.25 -2.53
CA LEU A 9 -21.71 -55.95 -3.18
C LEU A 9 -20.26 -55.48 -3.01
N VAL A 10 -19.51 -55.62 -4.10
CA VAL A 10 -18.15 -55.10 -4.29
C VAL A 10 -18.28 -53.60 -4.52
N THR A 11 -17.80 -52.77 -3.60
CA THR A 11 -17.71 -51.32 -3.79
C THR A 11 -16.32 -50.98 -4.29
N ALA A 12 -16.24 -50.56 -5.55
CA ALA A 12 -15.01 -50.16 -6.23
C ALA A 12 -14.45 -48.86 -5.63
N LEU A 13 -13.22 -48.93 -5.12
CA LEU A 13 -12.46 -47.80 -4.58
C LEU A 13 -11.76 -47.07 -5.75
N LEU A 14 -12.39 -46.03 -6.28
CA LEU A 14 -11.77 -45.11 -7.24
C LEU A 14 -10.83 -44.16 -6.48
N LEU A 15 -9.52 -44.42 -6.58
CA LEU A 15 -8.46 -43.53 -6.13
C LEU A 15 -8.50 -42.23 -6.94
N ALA A 16 -9.01 -41.16 -6.33
CA ALA A 16 -8.90 -39.81 -6.85
C ALA A 16 -7.45 -39.32 -6.75
N LEU A 17 -6.73 -39.34 -7.88
CA LEU A 17 -5.49 -38.57 -8.02
C LEU A 17 -5.84 -37.08 -7.97
N SER A 18 -5.74 -36.48 -6.79
CA SER A 18 -5.84 -35.03 -6.65
C SER A 18 -4.49 -34.42 -7.04
N PRO A 19 -4.43 -33.52 -8.05
CA PRO A 19 -3.21 -32.78 -8.33
C PRO A 19 -2.90 -31.87 -7.13
N ALA A 20 -1.69 -32.00 -6.57
CA ALA A 20 -1.22 -31.12 -5.52
C ALA A 20 -1.26 -29.66 -6.01
N PRO A 21 -1.72 -28.70 -5.19
CA PRO A 21 -1.66 -27.30 -5.55
C PRO A 21 -0.18 -26.91 -5.70
N ARG A 22 0.19 -26.52 -6.91
CA ARG A 22 1.50 -25.92 -7.19
C ARG A 22 1.47 -24.56 -6.50
N ALA A 23 2.25 -24.41 -5.43
CA ALA A 23 2.44 -23.10 -4.80
C ALA A 23 2.89 -22.13 -5.89
N ALA A 24 2.06 -21.13 -6.18
CA ALA A 24 2.40 -20.08 -7.11
C ALA A 24 3.62 -19.37 -6.53
N THR A 25 4.75 -19.47 -7.23
CA THR A 25 5.91 -18.64 -6.92
C THR A 25 5.46 -17.21 -7.24
N PRO A 26 5.44 -16.29 -6.26
CA PRO A 26 5.07 -14.91 -6.55
C PRO A 26 6.00 -14.38 -7.64
N ALA A 27 5.43 -13.64 -8.58
CA ALA A 27 6.20 -13.04 -9.66
C ALA A 27 7.28 -12.14 -9.02
N ALA A 28 8.51 -12.17 -9.55
CA ALA A 28 9.63 -11.36 -9.06
C ALA A 28 9.34 -9.84 -9.06
N ASP A 29 8.23 -9.41 -9.67
CA ASP A 29 7.71 -8.04 -9.70
C ASP A 29 6.88 -7.65 -8.46
N GLU A 30 6.60 -8.58 -7.55
CA GLU A 30 6.01 -8.29 -6.23
C GLU A 30 7.05 -7.96 -5.16
N ALA A 31 8.35 -8.06 -5.49
CA ALA A 31 9.45 -7.88 -4.56
C ALA A 31 10.61 -7.06 -5.17
N ILE A 32 10.31 -5.93 -5.82
CA ILE A 32 11.36 -4.94 -6.10
C ILE A 32 11.52 -4.05 -4.85
N PHE A 33 12.25 -4.61 -3.87
CA PHE A 33 13.00 -3.93 -2.79
C PHE A 33 12.20 -3.26 -1.64
N VAL A 34 12.49 -3.48 -0.33
CA VAL A 34 13.63 -4.19 0.33
C VAL A 34 13.24 -4.79 1.70
N GLU A 35 13.75 -5.99 2.01
CA GLU A 35 14.08 -6.38 3.38
C GLU A 35 15.04 -5.36 4.00
N GLY A 36 14.65 -4.69 5.08
CA GLY A 36 15.52 -3.81 5.86
C GLY A 36 15.24 -2.30 5.79
N THR A 37 14.37 -1.84 4.89
CA THR A 37 13.85 -0.46 4.93
C THR A 37 12.50 -0.44 5.65
N ARG A 38 12.50 -0.01 6.92
CA ARG A 38 11.26 0.43 7.56
C ARG A 38 10.85 1.75 6.91
N TYR A 39 9.66 1.81 6.35
CA TYR A 39 9.01 3.08 6.03
C TYR A 39 8.45 3.69 7.30
N ASP A 40 8.43 5.01 7.39
CA ASP A 40 7.99 5.72 8.60
C ASP A 40 6.48 5.96 8.59
N ALA A 41 5.86 5.96 7.41
CA ALA A 41 4.41 6.06 7.27
C ALA A 41 3.87 5.24 6.09
N VAL A 42 2.60 4.88 6.18
CA VAL A 42 1.83 4.27 5.08
C VAL A 42 0.62 5.14 4.78
N PHE A 43 0.43 5.48 3.52
CA PHE A 43 -0.77 6.17 3.05
C PHE A 43 -1.58 5.24 2.14
N ASN A 44 -2.76 4.82 2.61
CA ASN A 44 -3.70 4.07 1.78
C ASN A 44 -4.59 5.07 1.02
N SER A 45 -4.37 5.19 -0.29
CA SER A 45 -5.09 6.13 -1.15
C SER A 45 -6.56 5.76 -1.35
N ALA A 46 -6.91 4.47 -1.38
CA ALA A 46 -8.29 4.01 -1.55
C ALA A 46 -9.16 4.32 -0.32
N LEU A 47 -8.60 4.16 0.89
CA LEU A 47 -9.29 4.40 2.15
C LEU A 47 -9.07 5.80 2.72
N GLN A 48 -8.11 6.54 2.15
CA GLN A 48 -7.64 7.84 2.63
C GLN A 48 -7.21 7.75 4.10
N HIS A 49 -6.40 6.74 4.41
CA HIS A 49 -5.90 6.48 5.77
C HIS A 49 -4.40 6.64 5.84
N TRP A 50 -3.96 7.23 6.93
CA TRP A 50 -2.58 7.26 7.34
C TRP A 50 -2.33 6.23 8.44
N ARG A 51 -1.23 5.50 8.33
CA ARG A 51 -0.66 4.74 9.43
C ARG A 51 0.77 5.24 9.65
N LEU A 52 1.01 5.85 10.80
CA LEU A 52 2.32 6.35 11.20
C LEU A 52 3.03 5.26 12.01
N LEU A 53 4.32 5.06 11.72
CA LEU A 53 5.13 3.96 12.24
C LEU A 53 6.31 4.55 13.02
N PRO A 54 6.07 5.10 14.22
CA PRO A 54 7.14 5.71 14.99
C PRO A 54 8.20 4.66 15.37
N THR A 55 9.44 5.11 15.53
CA THR A 55 10.53 4.23 15.98
C THR A 55 10.28 3.68 17.38
N GLU A 56 9.56 4.45 18.20
CA GLU A 56 9.18 4.11 19.57
C GLU A 56 7.67 4.29 19.78
N GLY A 57 7.03 3.35 20.46
CA GLY A 57 5.59 3.39 20.73
C GLY A 57 4.73 2.69 19.68
N PRO A 58 3.39 2.77 19.81
CA PRO A 58 2.47 2.07 18.93
C PRO A 58 2.25 2.80 17.61
N ASP A 59 1.91 2.05 16.55
CA ASP A 59 1.42 2.60 15.29
C ASP A 59 0.19 3.50 15.52
N LEU A 60 0.20 4.69 14.92
CA LEU A 60 -0.95 5.58 14.92
C LEU A 60 -1.73 5.44 13.62
N ARG A 61 -3.04 5.19 13.69
CA ARG A 61 -3.91 5.11 12.50
C ARG A 61 -4.87 6.27 12.48
N LEU A 62 -4.90 7.00 11.37
CA LEU A 62 -5.75 8.17 11.19
C LEU A 62 -6.55 8.02 9.90
N ARG A 63 -7.86 8.23 10.02
CA ARG A 63 -8.75 8.39 8.87
C ARG A 63 -8.81 9.86 8.51
N VAL A 64 -8.55 10.19 7.25
CA VAL A 64 -8.69 11.55 6.73
C VAL A 64 -10.17 11.86 6.56
N ALA A 65 -10.61 13.03 7.02
CA ALA A 65 -11.99 13.47 6.87
C ALA A 65 -12.32 13.79 5.41
N ASN A 66 -13.59 13.65 5.02
CA ASN A 66 -14.02 13.86 3.63
C ASN A 66 -13.67 15.24 3.06
N SER A 67 -13.69 16.27 3.91
CA SER A 67 -13.32 17.65 3.56
C SER A 67 -11.85 17.82 3.20
N CYS A 68 -11.00 16.84 3.52
CA CYS A 68 -9.57 16.82 3.23
C CYS A 68 -9.21 15.90 2.06
N HIS A 69 -10.18 15.30 1.36
CA HIS A 69 -9.91 14.58 0.12
C HIS A 69 -9.78 15.57 -1.03
N ARG A 70 -8.63 16.25 -1.11
CA ARG A 70 -8.26 17.11 -2.24
C ARG A 70 -6.86 16.75 -2.72
N GLY A 71 -6.66 16.76 -4.03
CA GLY A 71 -5.37 16.47 -4.63
C GLY A 71 -5.42 15.39 -5.72
N SER A 72 -4.25 15.11 -6.27
CA SER A 72 -4.02 14.07 -7.26
C SER A 72 -3.77 12.73 -6.56
N PRO A 73 -4.21 11.60 -7.15
CA PRO A 73 -3.88 10.28 -6.62
C PRO A 73 -2.36 10.09 -6.63
N VAL A 74 -1.81 9.62 -5.52
CA VAL A 74 -0.40 9.24 -5.42
C VAL A 74 -0.25 7.81 -5.94
N PRO A 75 0.57 7.56 -6.97
CA PRO A 75 0.83 6.21 -7.46
C PRO A 75 1.37 5.29 -6.34
N PRO A 76 1.01 3.99 -6.36
CA PRO A 76 1.56 3.01 -5.44
C PRO A 76 3.08 2.91 -5.53
N GLY A 77 3.74 2.72 -4.39
CA GLY A 77 5.19 2.57 -4.31
C GLY A 77 5.80 3.29 -3.10
N LEU A 78 7.13 3.31 -3.06
CA LEU A 78 7.89 4.05 -2.07
C LEU A 78 8.01 5.52 -2.51
N TRP A 79 7.86 6.43 -1.56
CA TRP A 79 8.05 7.86 -1.75
C TRP A 79 8.98 8.39 -0.67
N LEU A 80 9.97 9.17 -1.06
CA LEU A 80 10.87 9.85 -0.14
C LEU A 80 10.28 11.21 0.25
N LEU A 81 10.25 11.52 1.54
CA LEU A 81 9.80 12.82 2.01
C LEU A 81 11.00 13.77 2.09
N THR A 82 10.90 14.91 1.40
CA THR A 82 11.88 15.99 1.42
C THR A 82 11.18 17.33 1.49
N LEU A 83 11.95 18.41 1.54
CA LEU A 83 11.48 19.77 1.28
C LEU A 83 11.88 20.17 -0.14
N ASP A 84 11.01 20.93 -0.83
CA ASP A 84 11.37 21.59 -2.09
C ASP A 84 12.19 22.88 -1.85
N ASP A 85 12.56 23.58 -2.93
CA ASP A 85 13.33 24.83 -2.86
C ASP A 85 12.61 25.95 -2.09
N GLY A 86 11.28 25.85 -1.94
CA GLY A 86 10.45 26.76 -1.16
C GLY A 86 10.23 26.30 0.29
N GLY A 87 10.83 25.19 0.71
CA GLY A 87 10.62 24.60 2.03
C GLY A 87 9.30 23.85 2.18
N GLN A 88 8.57 23.58 1.09
CA GLN A 88 7.32 22.81 1.15
C GLN A 88 7.61 21.31 1.23
N PRO A 89 6.99 20.58 2.16
CA PRO A 89 7.07 19.13 2.21
C PRO A 89 6.58 18.48 0.92
N THR A 90 7.41 17.64 0.33
CA THR A 90 7.20 17.04 -0.99
C THR A 90 7.63 15.58 -0.99
N LEU A 91 6.78 14.71 -1.56
CA LEU A 91 7.09 13.32 -1.86
C LEU A 91 7.82 13.23 -3.19
N VAL A 92 8.94 12.51 -3.22
CA VAL A 92 9.76 12.27 -4.41
C VAL A 92 9.84 10.78 -4.69
N ALA A 93 9.51 10.40 -5.91
CA ALA A 93 9.58 9.02 -6.37
C ALA A 93 11.05 8.63 -6.63
N PRO A 94 11.60 7.60 -5.95
CA PRO A 94 12.86 6.99 -6.35
C PRO A 94 12.68 6.26 -7.69
N SER A 95 13.79 5.95 -8.38
CA SER A 95 13.76 5.32 -9.71
C SER A 95 13.04 3.97 -9.76
N ALA A 96 12.87 3.29 -8.63
CA ALA A 96 12.16 2.02 -8.52
C ALA A 96 10.62 2.19 -8.44
N THR A 97 10.11 3.39 -8.18
CA THR A 97 8.67 3.64 -8.11
C THR A 97 8.10 3.76 -9.51
N ALA A 98 7.21 2.83 -9.88
CA ALA A 98 6.56 2.82 -11.17
C ALA A 98 5.57 3.99 -11.28
N LEU A 99 5.86 4.93 -12.17
CA LEU A 99 5.04 6.11 -12.37
C LEU A 99 4.25 6.03 -13.70
N PRO A 100 3.03 6.57 -13.75
CA PRO A 100 2.33 6.78 -15.02
C PRO A 100 3.16 7.65 -15.98
N ALA A 101 3.00 7.41 -17.29
CA ALA A 101 3.68 8.22 -18.30
C ALA A 101 3.37 9.71 -18.14
N GLY A 102 4.41 10.55 -18.11
CA GLY A 102 4.28 12.00 -17.94
C GLY A 102 4.09 12.47 -16.49
N HIS A 103 4.04 11.57 -15.50
CA HIS A 103 4.00 11.96 -14.10
C HIS A 103 5.35 12.59 -13.69
N PRO A 104 5.36 13.75 -13.01
CA PRO A 104 6.60 14.47 -12.72
C PRO A 104 7.51 13.76 -11.71
N GLY A 105 6.96 12.82 -10.94
CA GLY A 105 7.70 12.10 -9.90
C GLY A 105 7.80 12.87 -8.58
N HIS A 106 7.09 13.99 -8.47
CA HIS A 106 6.98 14.79 -7.26
C HIS A 106 5.51 15.01 -6.92
N VAL A 107 5.16 14.92 -5.63
CA VAL A 107 3.82 15.24 -5.11
C VAL A 107 3.96 16.14 -3.89
N ARG A 108 3.41 17.35 -3.92
CA ARG A 108 3.45 18.27 -2.78
C ARG A 108 2.51 17.78 -1.68
N LEU A 109 2.93 17.88 -0.42
CA LEU A 109 2.02 17.67 0.71
C LEU A 109 1.50 19.02 1.17
N LEU A 110 0.18 19.17 1.18
CA LEU A 110 -0.51 20.39 1.60
C LEU A 110 -1.36 20.10 2.82
N ALA A 111 -1.48 21.04 3.74
CA ALA A 111 -2.50 20.94 4.77
C ALA A 111 -3.90 20.95 4.14
N CYS A 112 -4.87 20.29 4.76
CA CYS A 112 -6.23 20.16 4.23
C CYS A 112 -6.91 21.48 3.86
N ASP A 113 -6.56 22.57 4.53
CA ASP A 113 -7.11 23.93 4.36
C ASP A 113 -6.36 24.75 3.29
N GLN A 114 -5.18 24.29 2.87
CA GLN A 114 -4.41 24.92 1.80
C GLN A 114 -4.96 24.54 0.42
N GLN A 115 -4.80 25.47 -0.54
CA GLN A 115 -5.12 25.22 -1.94
C GLN A 115 -3.83 24.98 -2.72
N ALA A 116 -3.87 24.04 -3.66
CA ALA A 116 -2.84 23.95 -4.68
C ALA A 116 -2.84 25.24 -5.51
N GLN A 117 -1.69 25.87 -5.66
CA GLN A 117 -1.53 27.11 -6.42
C GLN A 117 -1.27 26.86 -7.91
N ASP A 118 -0.88 25.64 -8.28
CA ASP A 118 -0.48 25.25 -9.63
C ASP A 118 -1.09 23.89 -10.00
N ASP A 119 -0.98 23.50 -11.27
CA ASP A 119 -1.42 22.18 -11.78
C ASP A 119 -0.48 21.02 -11.41
N LEU A 120 0.43 21.23 -10.45
CA LEU A 120 1.32 20.19 -9.96
C LEU A 120 0.56 19.19 -9.07
N PRO A 121 0.93 17.90 -9.09
CA PRO A 121 0.36 16.92 -8.19
C PRO A 121 0.54 17.34 -6.72
N ALA A 122 -0.57 17.31 -5.98
CA ALA A 122 -0.59 17.60 -4.56
C ALA A 122 -1.44 16.57 -3.81
N LEU A 123 -1.11 16.31 -2.56
CA LEU A 123 -1.87 15.49 -1.62
C LEU A 123 -2.23 16.34 -0.41
N ALA A 124 -3.54 16.48 -0.14
CA ALA A 124 -4.00 17.07 1.10
C ALA A 124 -3.81 16.11 2.27
N VAL A 125 -3.25 16.63 3.36
CA VAL A 125 -2.87 15.89 4.56
C VAL A 125 -3.38 16.66 5.79
N PRO A 126 -3.97 15.98 6.80
CA PRO A 126 -4.33 16.62 8.06
C PRO A 126 -3.11 17.29 8.69
N ALA A 127 -3.26 18.54 9.18
CA ALA A 127 -2.14 19.29 9.75
C ALA A 127 -1.34 18.49 10.81
N PRO A 128 -1.97 17.76 11.76
CA PRO A 128 -1.21 16.95 12.72
C PRO A 128 -0.39 15.81 12.08
N VAL A 129 -0.87 15.27 10.95
CA VAL A 129 -0.14 14.25 10.18
C VAL A 129 1.02 14.89 9.43
N LEU A 130 0.79 16.05 8.81
CA LEU A 130 1.82 16.79 8.09
C LEU A 130 2.97 17.22 9.03
N ASP A 131 2.64 17.72 10.22
CA ASP A 131 3.61 18.08 11.26
C ASP A 131 4.42 16.86 11.72
N TRP A 132 3.75 15.72 11.92
CA TRP A 132 4.44 14.48 12.29
C TRP A 132 5.37 13.99 11.18
N LEU A 133 4.89 13.99 9.92
CA LEU A 133 5.67 13.54 8.77
C LEU A 133 6.94 14.37 8.61
N THR A 134 6.82 15.70 8.66
CA THR A 134 7.96 16.61 8.50
C THR A 134 9.01 16.50 9.61
N THR A 135 8.62 16.00 10.78
CA THR A 135 9.51 15.84 11.94
C THR A 135 10.12 14.44 12.03
N HIS A 136 9.36 13.41 11.66
CA HIS A 136 9.69 12.02 12.00
C HIS A 136 9.78 11.07 10.79
N SER A 137 9.41 11.52 9.59
CA SER A 137 9.35 10.66 8.41
C SER A 137 10.38 11.09 7.36
N GLY A 138 11.18 10.14 6.90
CA GLY A 138 11.95 10.25 5.67
C GLY A 138 11.30 9.51 4.49
N SER A 139 10.34 8.63 4.77
CA SER A 139 9.73 7.78 3.75
C SER A 139 8.26 7.44 4.01
N VAL A 140 7.49 7.43 2.92
CA VAL A 140 6.06 7.06 2.88
C VAL A 140 5.87 5.92 1.89
N TYR A 141 5.20 4.86 2.32
CA TYR A 141 4.77 3.79 1.43
C TYR A 141 3.30 3.94 1.03
N VAL A 142 3.02 3.85 -0.27
CA VAL A 142 1.66 3.82 -0.81
C VAL A 142 1.37 2.40 -1.33
N PRO A 143 0.48 1.62 -0.68
CA PRO A 143 0.15 0.29 -1.13
C PRO A 143 -0.68 0.33 -2.43
N ARG A 144 -0.70 -0.80 -3.13
CA ARG A 144 -1.58 -1.01 -4.29
C ARG A 144 -3.05 -1.12 -3.86
#